data_AF-A0A9W4J6I7-F1
#
_entry.id   AF-A0A9W4J6I7-F1
#
_cell.length_a   1.000
_cell.length_b   1.000
_cell.length_c   1.000
_cell.angle_alpha   90.00
_cell.angle_beta   90.00
_cell.angle_gamma   90.00
#
_symmetry.space_group_name_H-M   'P 1'
#
loop_
_entity.id
_entity.type
_entity.pdbx_description
1 polymer ?
#
loop_
_entity_poly.entity_id
_entity_poly.type
_entity_poly.pdbx_seq_one_letter_code
_entity_poly.pdbx_strand_id
1 'polypeptide(L)'
;MHLRVPVLLGLFLTVAAQNDRAKPVKRGTTQSSTPPEPEPIEVVELPLPPVTSNETTGGCTLLVNPRGTGCIGANSSNFLSGTFLPDGDHVTASLEFTGAPATPDPASIYTGLNLIIVRANGTLLPNGDAWKCITCGVPQDQQYGLTSTMDYQYPQAFNDGTRVLAGNYIIDCGTAQLASPECTPDKVHIYPIRWNTSPDSSGAGGDLRELRKHPDDVHISYNAMSLSGATTSQYAYFARLEFNPAPTTGTPLTPRYDLVNVTGLYESKGAALISANSSALSINPKAISVGEARGFGGLGDQVQYVGFPAESCNIDIFGVDLQSGKVVRVTNGPEYVDPIDTSPDGRWVVIMDSTDTDRLMFFAGMRGVPPLIDALTTAAISSIRNNGKRRFFEPWIYDREVAPYSDDTGYYEGQQINSNGDGSPGSVNDPSWNGGADPRWSPDGTKIAYFELLTQEPDCGGRNPLPCPTSTAPGGRNVRLMMATLTSRKPLARVVVDPVSDTVPWVSGHADVTLTANTAGTALETVEATYHNYSDDGLNYIVGNEKVTALYPNVTLIHVDWISNLSSSGISNSTKITGPGGFHFDVDVQLNKFYANGTLTTTVDGIVYRQPENGC
;
A
#
# COMPACT_ATOMS: atom_id res chain seq x y z
N MET A 1 13.77 78.69 -9.12
CA MET A 1 13.48 78.62 -7.67
C MET A 1 12.65 77.38 -7.43
N HIS A 2 13.26 76.34 -6.87
CA HIS A 2 12.69 75.32 -5.95
C HIS A 2 13.58 74.07 -5.94
N LEU A 3 13.78 73.61 -4.70
CA LEU A 3 14.80 72.71 -4.19
C LEU A 3 14.76 71.29 -4.79
N ARG A 4 15.95 70.69 -4.92
CA ARG A 4 16.16 69.24 -4.96
C ARG A 4 16.55 68.77 -3.56
N VAL A 5 15.89 67.73 -3.07
CA VAL A 5 16.31 66.89 -1.93
C VAL A 5 16.33 65.44 -2.42
N PRO A 6 17.39 64.64 -2.17
CA PRO A 6 17.46 63.25 -2.61
C PRO A 6 16.78 62.32 -1.59
N VAL A 7 16.03 61.35 -2.10
CA VAL A 7 15.47 60.24 -1.33
C VAL A 7 16.50 59.11 -1.27
N LEU A 8 16.87 58.71 -0.05
CA LEU A 8 17.62 57.49 0.25
C LEU A 8 16.75 56.28 -0.09
N LEU A 9 17.19 55.43 -1.02
CA LEU A 9 16.61 54.10 -1.25
C LEU A 9 17.39 53.08 -0.41
N GLY A 10 16.73 52.48 0.58
CA GLY A 10 17.27 51.35 1.34
C GLY A 10 17.28 50.09 0.47
N LEU A 11 18.46 49.48 0.33
CA LEU A 11 18.68 48.20 -0.31
C LEU A 11 18.18 47.08 0.63
N PHE A 12 17.05 46.46 0.33
CA PHE A 12 16.71 45.15 0.91
C PHE A 12 17.36 44.08 0.04
N LEU A 13 18.39 43.41 0.55
CA LEU A 13 18.90 42.16 -0.01
C LEU A 13 17.88 41.06 0.27
N THR A 14 17.08 40.69 -0.74
CA THR A 14 16.41 39.39 -0.79
C THR A 14 17.41 38.36 -1.27
N VAL A 15 17.91 37.54 -0.36
CA VAL A 15 18.60 36.29 -0.71
C VAL A 15 17.53 35.34 -1.22
N ALA A 16 17.34 35.27 -2.53
CA ALA A 16 16.59 34.19 -3.15
C ALA A 16 17.41 32.91 -3.03
N ALA A 17 17.05 32.04 -2.09
CA ALA A 17 17.51 30.67 -2.10
C ALA A 17 16.97 30.02 -3.38
N GLN A 18 17.83 29.78 -4.35
CA GLN A 18 17.54 28.87 -5.45
C GLN A 18 17.39 27.48 -4.85
N ASN A 19 16.15 27.07 -4.59
CA ASN A 19 15.82 25.65 -4.47
C ASN A 19 16.08 25.04 -5.85
N ASP A 20 17.22 24.36 -6.00
CA ASP A 20 17.46 23.47 -7.13
C ASP A 20 16.39 22.37 -7.10
N ARG A 21 15.32 22.57 -7.87
CA ARG A 21 14.27 21.58 -8.09
C ARG A 21 14.91 20.38 -8.78
N ALA A 22 14.97 19.24 -8.10
CA ALA A 22 15.47 18.01 -8.69
C ALA A 22 14.58 17.62 -9.87
N LYS A 23 15.14 17.65 -11.08
CA LYS A 23 14.58 16.90 -12.20
C LYS A 23 14.83 15.42 -11.92
N PRO A 24 13.91 14.50 -12.26
CA PRO A 24 14.16 13.07 -12.14
C PRO A 24 15.50 12.75 -12.82
N VAL A 25 16.42 12.16 -12.07
CA VAL A 25 17.67 11.67 -12.62
C VAL A 25 17.27 10.65 -13.67
N LYS A 26 17.53 10.95 -14.94
CA LYS A 26 17.37 9.96 -16.00
C LYS A 26 18.27 8.79 -15.62
N ARG A 27 17.68 7.64 -15.28
CA ARG A 27 18.42 6.38 -15.15
C ARG A 27 19.30 6.23 -16.39
N GLY A 28 20.58 5.96 -16.19
CA GLY A 28 21.50 5.71 -17.29
C GLY A 28 20.93 4.61 -18.19
N THR A 29 21.00 4.79 -19.50
CA THR A 29 20.54 3.78 -20.47
C THR A 29 21.48 2.58 -20.58
N THR A 30 22.62 2.62 -19.89
CA THR A 30 23.65 1.58 -19.87
C THR A 30 23.71 0.96 -18.48
N GLN A 31 23.23 -0.27 -18.35
CA GLN A 31 23.40 -1.07 -17.13
C GLN A 31 24.89 -1.44 -16.97
N SER A 32 25.38 -1.41 -15.73
CA SER A 32 26.73 -1.90 -15.40
C SER A 32 26.75 -3.42 -15.51
N SER A 33 27.74 -4.00 -16.21
CA SER A 33 27.94 -5.44 -16.24
C SER A 33 28.63 -5.97 -14.98
N THR A 34 29.28 -5.10 -14.21
CA THR A 34 30.01 -5.48 -13.00
C THR A 34 29.16 -5.12 -11.77
N PRO A 35 28.91 -6.08 -10.86
CA PRO A 35 28.32 -5.81 -9.56
C PRO A 35 29.14 -4.79 -8.76
N PRO A 36 28.49 -3.97 -7.90
CA PRO A 36 29.20 -3.12 -6.95
C PRO A 36 29.98 -3.99 -5.96
N GLU A 37 31.10 -3.45 -5.45
CA GLU A 37 31.79 -4.04 -4.31
C GLU A 37 30.85 -4.09 -3.09
N PRO A 38 30.91 -5.14 -2.26
CA PRO A 38 30.12 -5.22 -1.03
C PRO A 38 30.31 -3.99 -0.14
N GLU A 39 29.21 -3.37 0.27
CA GLU A 39 29.22 -2.23 1.18
C GLU A 39 29.54 -2.67 2.61
N PRO A 40 30.27 -1.87 3.40
CA PRO A 40 30.45 -2.13 4.83
C PRO A 40 29.15 -1.82 5.60
N ILE A 41 28.55 -2.85 6.19
CA ILE A 41 27.27 -2.79 6.91
C ILE A 41 27.47 -3.09 8.40
N GLU A 42 26.99 -2.18 9.25
CA GLU A 42 26.86 -2.42 10.70
C GLU A 42 25.39 -2.68 11.03
N VAL A 43 25.10 -3.78 11.73
CA VAL A 43 23.74 -4.14 12.13
C VAL A 43 23.62 -4.14 13.64
N VAL A 44 22.57 -3.51 14.16
CA VAL A 44 22.25 -3.43 15.58
C VAL A 44 20.79 -3.82 15.85
N GLU A 45 20.53 -4.41 17.00
CA GLU A 45 19.18 -4.59 17.53
C GLU A 45 18.70 -3.29 18.18
N LEU A 46 17.56 -2.76 17.73
CA LEU A 46 16.91 -1.60 18.33
C LEU A 46 16.14 -1.98 19.61
N PRO A 47 16.15 -1.11 20.63
CA PRO A 47 15.57 -1.41 21.94
C PRO A 47 14.05 -1.42 21.91
N LEU A 48 13.45 -2.55 22.34
CA LEU A 48 12.02 -2.71 22.57
C LEU A 48 11.67 -2.64 24.06
N PRO A 49 10.39 -2.40 24.43
CA PRO A 49 9.96 -2.43 25.82
C PRO A 49 10.34 -3.74 26.53
N PRO A 50 10.51 -3.72 27.87
CA PRO A 50 10.90 -4.90 28.62
C PRO A 50 9.82 -5.98 28.57
N VAL A 51 10.23 -7.24 28.69
CA VAL A 51 9.31 -8.39 28.70
C VAL A 51 8.84 -8.65 30.13
N THR A 52 7.54 -8.86 30.30
CA THR A 52 6.98 -9.41 31.55
C THR A 52 6.72 -10.92 31.40
N SER A 53 7.05 -11.69 32.44
CA SER A 53 6.69 -13.12 32.51
C SER A 53 5.25 -13.33 33.00
N ASN A 54 4.62 -12.29 33.54
CA ASN A 54 3.21 -12.28 33.91
C ASN A 54 2.47 -11.29 33.02
N GLU A 55 1.74 -11.83 32.05
CA GLU A 55 0.96 -11.04 31.07
C GLU A 55 -0.41 -10.63 31.62
N THR A 56 -0.81 -11.13 32.80
CA THR A 56 -2.06 -10.72 33.45
C THR A 56 -1.97 -9.33 34.08
N THR A 57 -3.11 -8.66 34.26
CA THR A 57 -3.20 -7.31 34.84
C THR A 57 -2.32 -7.14 36.09
N GLY A 58 -1.44 -6.14 36.07
CA GLY A 58 -0.48 -5.85 37.14
C GLY A 58 0.82 -6.64 37.09
N GLY A 59 1.03 -7.50 36.09
CA GLY A 59 2.26 -8.24 35.91
C GLY A 59 3.46 -7.40 35.46
N CYS A 60 3.23 -6.32 34.70
CA CYS A 60 4.23 -5.30 34.39
C CYS A 60 4.42 -4.36 35.60
N THR A 61 5.17 -4.84 36.59
CA THR A 61 5.48 -4.07 37.80
C THR A 61 6.61 -3.07 37.58
N LEU A 62 6.78 -2.10 38.49
CA LEU A 62 7.93 -1.20 38.50
C LEU A 62 9.28 -1.91 38.72
N LEU A 63 9.28 -3.18 39.13
CA LEU A 63 10.50 -3.99 39.16
C LEU A 63 10.88 -4.48 37.75
N VAL A 64 9.90 -4.74 36.89
CA VAL A 64 10.10 -5.17 35.50
C VAL A 64 10.39 -3.96 34.61
N ASN A 65 9.56 -2.92 34.72
CA ASN A 65 9.79 -1.65 34.06
C ASN A 65 9.75 -0.49 35.08
N PRO A 66 10.91 -0.05 35.61
CA PRO A 66 11.00 1.07 36.55
C PRO A 66 10.48 2.41 36.02
N ARG A 67 10.31 2.55 34.70
CA ARG A 67 9.77 3.76 34.08
C ARG A 67 8.24 3.77 34.03
N GLY A 68 7.58 2.63 34.26
CA GLY A 68 6.12 2.53 34.16
C GLY A 68 5.58 2.74 32.74
N THR A 69 6.41 2.48 31.72
CA THR A 69 6.09 2.72 30.29
C THR A 69 5.68 1.45 29.55
N GLY A 70 5.03 0.53 30.26
CA GLY A 70 4.50 -0.73 29.72
C GLY A 70 5.54 -1.84 29.57
N CYS A 71 5.04 -3.06 29.37
CA CYS A 71 5.83 -4.25 29.07
C CYS A 71 5.21 -4.98 27.89
N ILE A 72 5.99 -5.82 27.23
CA ILE A 72 5.51 -6.75 26.19
C ILE A 72 5.56 -8.19 26.69
N GLY A 73 4.86 -9.09 26.00
CA GLY A 73 4.98 -10.53 26.20
C GLY A 73 6.25 -11.08 25.55
N ALA A 74 6.68 -12.27 25.96
CA ALA A 74 7.80 -12.95 25.29
C ALA A 74 7.41 -13.40 23.88
N ASN A 75 6.13 -13.73 23.69
CA ASN A 75 5.60 -14.13 22.41
C ASN A 75 4.83 -12.97 21.77
N SER A 76 5.39 -12.33 20.74
CA SER A 76 4.72 -11.26 20.02
C SER A 76 4.37 -11.71 18.61
N SER A 77 3.09 -11.99 18.37
CA SER A 77 2.61 -12.37 17.02
C SER A 77 2.25 -11.18 16.13
N ASN A 78 2.08 -9.99 16.73
CA ASN A 78 1.53 -8.81 16.08
C ASN A 78 2.57 -7.70 15.89
N PHE A 79 3.85 -8.01 16.10
CA PHE A 79 4.92 -7.04 15.90
C PHE A 79 5.14 -6.79 14.41
N LEU A 80 5.14 -5.54 13.99
CA LEU A 80 5.54 -5.12 12.64
C LEU A 80 6.44 -3.89 12.71
N SER A 81 7.57 -3.95 12.02
CA SER A 81 8.42 -2.77 11.78
C SER A 81 7.77 -1.84 10.76
N GLY A 82 8.11 -0.57 10.88
CA GLY A 82 7.69 0.49 9.98
C GLY A 82 8.86 1.29 9.41
N THR A 83 8.55 2.49 8.93
CA THR A 83 9.53 3.42 8.36
C THR A 83 10.23 4.24 9.43
N PHE A 84 11.30 4.91 9.03
CA PHE A 84 11.86 5.98 9.84
C PHE A 84 10.92 7.20 9.85
N LEU A 85 10.93 7.96 10.95
CA LEU A 85 10.41 9.31 10.98
C LEU A 85 11.28 10.25 10.12
N PRO A 86 10.78 11.45 9.77
CA PRO A 86 11.52 12.41 8.96
C PRO A 86 12.90 12.85 9.46
N ASP A 87 13.12 12.75 10.77
CA ASP A 87 14.40 13.04 11.41
C ASP A 87 15.47 11.96 11.14
N GLY A 88 15.07 10.77 10.67
CA GLY A 88 15.95 9.63 10.48
C GLY A 88 16.44 8.97 11.79
N ASP A 89 15.95 9.44 12.93
CA ASP A 89 16.40 9.08 14.27
C ASP A 89 15.40 8.21 15.04
N HIS A 90 14.21 7.99 14.48
CA HIS A 90 13.21 7.09 15.03
C HIS A 90 12.65 6.16 13.97
N VAL A 91 12.32 4.93 14.37
CA VAL A 91 11.62 3.92 13.55
C VAL A 91 10.24 3.69 14.16
N THR A 92 9.19 3.70 13.34
CA THR A 92 7.84 3.32 13.77
C THR A 92 7.76 1.80 13.91
N ALA A 93 6.99 1.31 14.88
CA ALA A 93 6.68 -0.11 15.02
C ALA A 93 5.32 -0.29 15.69
N SER A 94 4.59 -1.34 15.33
CA SER A 94 3.41 -1.77 16.08
C SER A 94 3.76 -2.97 16.95
N LEU A 95 3.22 -3.00 18.18
CA LEU A 95 3.42 -4.09 19.12
C LEU A 95 2.29 -4.17 20.14
N GLU A 96 2.21 -5.29 20.85
CA GLU A 96 1.21 -5.53 21.89
C GLU A 96 1.80 -5.35 23.28
N PHE A 97 1.27 -4.39 24.04
CA PHE A 97 1.58 -4.23 25.46
C PHE A 97 0.72 -5.15 26.32
N THR A 98 1.31 -5.68 27.38
CA THR A 98 0.66 -6.65 28.27
C THR A 98 1.05 -6.43 29.73
N GLY A 99 0.26 -6.99 30.64
CA GLY A 99 0.50 -6.95 32.08
C GLY A 99 0.33 -5.58 32.74
N ALA A 100 -0.23 -4.58 32.06
CA ALA A 100 -0.47 -3.27 32.66
C ALA A 100 -1.27 -3.35 33.97
N PRO A 101 -0.98 -2.51 34.97
CA PRO A 101 -1.79 -2.43 36.19
C PRO A 101 -3.22 -1.95 35.89
N ALA A 102 -4.14 -2.22 36.81
CA ALA A 102 -5.51 -1.73 36.70
C ALA A 102 -5.59 -0.21 36.95
N THR A 103 -6.58 0.43 36.33
CA THR A 103 -6.98 1.81 36.66
C THR A 103 -7.25 1.94 38.18
N PRO A 104 -6.84 3.05 38.84
CA PRO A 104 -6.39 4.33 38.29
C PRO A 104 -4.87 4.49 38.12
N ASP A 105 -4.09 3.40 38.08
CA ASP A 105 -2.64 3.50 37.85
C ASP A 105 -2.36 4.16 36.48
N PRO A 106 -1.48 5.18 36.40
CA PRO A 106 -1.14 5.83 35.14
C PRO A 106 -0.59 4.89 34.06
N ALA A 107 0.07 3.78 34.44
CA ALA A 107 0.58 2.79 33.50
C ALA A 107 -0.51 1.86 32.93
N SER A 108 -1.77 1.99 33.37
CA SER A 108 -2.90 1.21 32.84
C SER A 108 -3.17 1.45 31.35
N ILE A 109 -2.61 2.52 30.77
CA ILE A 109 -2.74 2.87 29.34
C ILE A 109 -1.91 1.98 28.40
N TYR A 110 -0.92 1.25 28.91
CA TYR A 110 -0.03 0.41 28.11
C TYR A 110 -0.62 -1.00 27.97
N THR A 111 -1.70 -1.14 27.20
CA THR A 111 -2.39 -2.41 27.01
C THR A 111 -2.84 -2.59 25.56
N GLY A 112 -2.76 -3.82 25.06
CA GLY A 112 -3.17 -4.18 23.70
C GLY A 112 -2.23 -3.66 22.61
N LEU A 113 -2.68 -3.78 21.36
CA LEU A 113 -1.93 -3.38 20.17
C LEU A 113 -1.80 -1.85 20.09
N ASN A 114 -0.57 -1.37 19.96
CA ASN A 114 -0.23 0.05 19.94
C ASN A 114 0.87 0.37 18.92
N LEU A 115 0.84 1.60 18.40
CA LEU A 115 1.93 2.18 17.65
C LEU A 115 2.95 2.79 18.62
N ILE A 116 4.22 2.47 18.41
CA ILE A 116 5.36 3.08 19.09
C ILE A 116 6.32 3.69 18.07
N ILE A 117 7.20 4.56 18.57
CA ILE A 117 8.43 4.97 17.88
C ILE A 117 9.63 4.55 18.73
N VAL A 118 10.68 4.05 18.08
CA VAL A 118 11.91 3.54 18.70
C VAL A 118 13.09 4.37 18.24
N ARG A 119 13.97 4.78 19.16
CA ARG A 119 15.20 5.53 18.85
C ARG A 119 16.16 4.67 18.03
N ALA A 120 16.65 5.24 16.95
CA ALA A 120 17.55 4.61 15.98
C ALA A 120 18.99 5.14 16.06
N ASN A 121 19.25 6.20 16.82
CA ASN A 121 20.58 6.83 16.93
C ASN A 121 21.32 6.51 18.23
N GLY A 122 20.87 5.51 19.00
CA GLY A 122 21.51 5.07 20.23
C GLY A 122 21.35 6.00 21.44
N THR A 123 20.56 7.08 21.34
CA THR A 123 20.26 7.94 22.50
C THR A 123 18.89 7.62 23.10
N LEU A 124 18.64 8.14 24.31
CA LEU A 124 17.36 8.01 25.01
C LEU A 124 16.49 9.25 24.79
N LEU A 125 15.17 9.05 24.95
CA LEU A 125 14.18 10.11 25.04
C LEU A 125 14.22 10.78 26.43
N PRO A 126 13.59 11.95 26.62
CA PRO A 126 13.61 12.66 27.90
C PRO A 126 13.07 11.87 29.11
N ASN A 127 12.20 10.88 28.89
CA ASN A 127 11.69 9.98 29.94
C ASN A 127 12.70 8.87 30.32
N GLY A 128 13.83 8.77 29.62
CA GLY A 128 14.87 7.77 29.83
C GLY A 128 14.63 6.44 29.11
N ASP A 129 13.54 6.30 28.36
CA ASP A 129 13.32 5.15 27.48
C ASP A 129 13.91 5.40 26.09
N ALA A 130 14.12 4.32 25.34
CA ALA A 130 14.49 4.39 23.94
C ALA A 130 13.26 4.27 23.01
N TRP A 131 12.05 4.24 23.57
CA TRP A 131 10.80 4.20 22.82
C TRP A 131 9.76 5.13 23.42
N LYS A 132 8.77 5.50 22.61
CA LYS A 132 7.59 6.25 23.02
C LYS A 132 6.36 5.57 22.43
N CYS A 133 5.35 5.33 23.24
CA CYS A 133 4.04 4.90 22.73
C CYS A 133 3.25 6.10 22.23
N ILE A 134 2.78 6.02 20.99
CA ILE A 134 2.02 7.09 20.33
C ILE A 134 0.52 6.94 20.59
N THR A 135 0.01 5.69 20.56
CA THR A 135 -1.44 5.42 20.68
C THR A 135 -1.89 5.02 22.08
N CYS A 136 -0.97 4.89 23.05
CA CYS A 136 -1.31 4.54 24.42
C CYS A 136 -2.03 5.69 25.10
N GLY A 137 -3.20 5.40 25.69
CA GLY A 137 -3.95 6.38 26.48
C GLY A 137 -4.66 7.46 25.67
N VAL A 138 -4.78 7.29 24.34
CA VAL A 138 -5.56 8.19 23.50
C VAL A 138 -7.00 8.21 23.99
N PRO A 139 -7.62 9.38 24.21
CA PRO A 139 -9.02 9.47 24.64
C PRO A 139 -10.00 8.78 23.68
N GLN A 140 -11.05 8.15 24.20
CA GLN A 140 -12.01 7.39 23.39
C GLN A 140 -12.72 8.26 22.33
N ASP A 141 -12.91 9.55 22.59
CA ASP A 141 -13.52 10.50 21.67
C ASP A 141 -12.58 11.00 20.55
N GLN A 142 -11.29 10.60 20.60
CA GLN A 142 -10.29 10.83 19.55
C GLN A 142 -9.96 9.54 18.76
N GLN A 143 -10.54 8.41 19.19
CA GLN A 143 -10.42 7.10 18.57
C GLN A 143 -11.58 6.86 17.59
N TYR A 144 -11.52 7.48 16.42
CA TYR A 144 -12.64 7.49 15.50
C TYR A 144 -12.83 6.16 14.77
N GLY A 145 -14.06 5.66 14.76
CA GLY A 145 -14.47 4.52 13.92
C GLY A 145 -13.70 3.22 14.18
N LEU A 146 -13.09 3.07 15.35
CA LEU A 146 -12.35 1.86 15.70
C LEU A 146 -13.26 0.63 15.72
N THR A 147 -12.78 -0.44 15.13
CA THR A 147 -13.40 -1.76 15.19
C THR A 147 -12.69 -2.64 16.23
N SER A 148 -13.33 -3.75 16.62
CA SER A 148 -12.71 -4.76 17.50
C SER A 148 -11.54 -5.50 16.85
N THR A 149 -11.25 -5.26 15.58
CA THR A 149 -10.20 -5.91 14.78
C THR A 149 -9.13 -4.90 14.35
N MET A 150 -8.83 -3.92 15.21
CA MET A 150 -7.77 -2.95 14.98
C MET A 150 -6.47 -3.67 14.59
N ASP A 151 -5.86 -3.19 13.51
CA ASP A 151 -4.59 -3.69 13.04
C ASP A 151 -3.73 -2.50 12.61
N TYR A 152 -2.52 -2.40 13.18
CA TYR A 152 -1.53 -1.38 12.86
C TYR A 152 -0.47 -1.97 11.92
N GLN A 153 -0.91 -2.54 10.80
CA GLN A 153 -0.01 -3.11 9.81
C GLN A 153 0.88 -2.04 9.16
N TYR A 154 2.14 -2.38 8.95
CA TYR A 154 3.08 -1.61 8.12
C TYR A 154 3.11 -0.11 8.43
N PRO A 155 3.45 0.31 9.66
CA PRO A 155 3.37 1.71 10.05
C PRO A 155 4.33 2.58 9.22
N GLN A 156 3.80 3.55 8.48
CA GLN A 156 4.53 4.39 7.52
C GLN A 156 4.36 5.87 7.89
N ALA A 157 5.46 6.51 8.30
CA ALA A 157 5.48 7.91 8.68
C ALA A 157 5.33 8.84 7.46
N PHE A 158 4.56 9.91 7.62
CA PHE A 158 4.48 11.00 6.65
C PHE A 158 5.71 11.93 6.78
N ASN A 159 6.03 12.68 5.72
CA ASN A 159 7.21 13.56 5.73
C ASN A 159 7.05 14.79 6.64
N ASP A 160 5.82 15.11 7.07
CA ASP A 160 5.53 16.16 8.05
C ASP A 160 5.96 15.81 9.48
N GLY A 161 6.17 14.52 9.77
CA GLY A 161 6.59 14.02 11.09
C GLY A 161 5.50 14.09 12.15
N THR A 162 4.26 14.41 11.79
CA THR A 162 3.11 14.49 12.69
C THR A 162 2.12 13.34 12.48
N ARG A 163 2.19 12.65 11.33
CA ARG A 163 1.28 11.56 10.96
C ARG A 163 1.97 10.23 10.67
N VAL A 164 1.25 9.14 10.92
CA VAL A 164 1.62 7.76 10.53
C VAL A 164 0.41 7.05 9.92
N LEU A 165 0.58 6.45 8.76
CA LEU A 165 -0.33 5.44 8.22
C LEU A 165 -0.05 4.12 8.92
N ALA A 166 -1.02 3.52 9.62
CA ALA A 166 -0.87 2.23 10.27
C ALA A 166 -2.13 1.39 10.08
N GLY A 167 -2.01 0.30 9.33
CA GLY A 167 -3.13 -0.50 8.84
C GLY A 167 -4.14 0.38 8.10
N ASN A 168 -5.38 0.38 8.57
CA ASN A 168 -6.48 1.13 7.96
C ASN A 168 -6.72 2.49 8.66
N TYR A 169 -5.69 3.05 9.30
CA TYR A 169 -5.80 4.28 10.08
C TYR A 169 -4.69 5.27 9.76
N ILE A 170 -5.02 6.56 9.85
CA ILE A 170 -4.06 7.65 9.96
C ILE A 170 -4.02 8.10 11.43
N ILE A 171 -2.86 7.95 12.06
CA ILE A 171 -2.59 8.40 13.42
C ILE A 171 -1.94 9.78 13.31
N ASP A 172 -2.57 10.80 13.89
CA ASP A 172 -2.22 12.21 13.70
C ASP A 172 -2.03 12.92 15.05
N CYS A 173 -0.85 13.47 15.30
CA CYS A 173 -0.56 14.23 16.51
C CYS A 173 -0.81 15.76 16.38
N GLY A 174 -1.61 16.14 15.39
CA GLY A 174 -1.95 17.50 15.05
C GLY A 174 -0.73 18.29 14.61
N THR A 175 -0.39 19.33 15.35
CA THR A 175 0.75 20.21 15.04
C THR A 175 2.05 19.78 15.74
N ALA A 176 2.00 18.77 16.61
CA ALA A 176 3.17 18.29 17.33
C ALA A 176 3.89 17.19 16.53
N GLN A 177 5.23 17.25 16.53
CA GLN A 177 6.05 16.18 15.98
C GLN A 177 5.89 14.92 16.84
N LEU A 178 5.72 13.75 16.21
CA LEU A 178 5.50 12.48 16.91
C LEU A 178 6.59 12.18 17.94
N ALA A 179 7.85 12.48 17.58
CA ALA A 179 9.02 12.32 18.43
C ALA A 179 9.11 13.29 19.61
N SER A 180 8.39 14.41 19.58
CA SER A 180 8.55 15.45 20.59
C SER A 180 7.69 15.20 21.84
N PRO A 181 8.09 15.72 23.01
CA PRO A 181 7.27 15.63 24.23
C PRO A 181 5.90 16.30 24.12
N GLU A 182 5.77 17.27 23.22
CA GLU A 182 4.52 17.99 22.97
C GLU A 182 3.43 17.11 22.34
N CYS A 183 3.81 15.99 21.71
CA CYS A 183 2.87 15.01 21.21
C CYS A 183 2.39 14.10 22.36
N THR A 184 1.31 14.52 23.01
CA THR A 184 0.67 13.84 24.14
C THR A 184 -0.58 13.07 23.69
N PRO A 185 -1.06 12.07 24.45
CA PRO A 185 -2.25 11.29 24.07
C PRO A 185 -3.47 12.15 23.73
N ASP A 186 -3.72 13.24 24.47
CA ASP A 186 -4.85 14.17 24.21
C ASP A 186 -4.76 14.96 22.89
N LYS A 187 -3.64 14.87 22.17
CA LYS A 187 -3.47 15.49 20.83
C LYS A 187 -3.53 14.46 19.70
N VAL A 188 -3.43 13.18 20.03
CA VAL A 188 -3.35 12.11 19.05
C VAL A 188 -4.76 11.72 18.64
N HIS A 189 -5.07 11.86 17.36
CA HIS A 189 -6.32 11.40 16.79
C HIS A 189 -6.05 10.19 15.90
N ILE A 190 -6.95 9.21 15.96
CA ILE A 190 -6.88 7.99 15.14
C ILE A 190 -8.05 8.04 14.17
N TYR A 191 -7.76 8.34 12.91
CA TYR A 191 -8.75 8.49 11.86
C TYR A 191 -8.81 7.22 11.01
N PRO A 192 -9.98 6.61 10.81
CA PRO A 192 -10.11 5.47 9.92
C PRO A 192 -9.98 5.90 8.46
N ILE A 193 -9.55 4.99 7.61
CA ILE A 193 -9.52 5.15 6.16
C ILE A 193 -10.71 4.40 5.58
N ARG A 194 -11.49 5.06 4.74
CA ARG A 194 -12.66 4.49 4.05
C ARG A 194 -12.49 4.67 2.55
N TRP A 195 -12.80 3.63 1.77
CA TRP A 195 -13.03 3.79 0.33
C TRP A 195 -14.45 3.41 -0.02
N ASN A 196 -15.00 4.11 -1.01
CA ASN A 196 -16.39 3.96 -1.36
C ASN A 196 -16.60 2.77 -2.32
N THR A 197 -17.58 1.93 -2.02
CA THR A 197 -17.95 0.76 -2.83
C THR A 197 -19.43 0.76 -3.26
N SER A 198 -20.16 1.83 -2.94
CA SER A 198 -21.57 2.00 -3.28
C SER A 198 -21.78 3.25 -4.15
N PRO A 199 -22.65 3.21 -5.18
CA PRO A 199 -22.87 4.35 -6.07
C PRO A 199 -23.32 5.64 -5.36
N ASP A 200 -24.14 5.53 -4.32
CA ASP A 200 -24.70 6.65 -3.55
C ASP A 200 -23.84 7.04 -2.33
N SER A 201 -22.66 6.44 -2.21
CA SER A 201 -21.75 6.61 -1.08
C SER A 201 -22.31 6.15 0.27
N SER A 202 -23.39 5.37 0.29
CA SER A 202 -23.97 4.81 1.50
C SER A 202 -23.22 3.57 2.01
N GLY A 203 -23.49 3.15 3.24
CA GLY A 203 -22.95 1.91 3.80
C GLY A 203 -21.45 1.93 4.14
N ALA A 204 -20.96 0.77 4.53
CA ALA A 204 -19.57 0.57 4.94
C ALA A 204 -18.61 0.77 3.75
N GLY A 205 -17.37 1.16 4.04
CA GLY A 205 -16.32 1.09 3.03
C GLY A 205 -15.97 -0.36 2.67
N GLY A 206 -15.28 -0.53 1.55
CA GLY A 206 -14.74 -1.84 1.20
C GLY A 206 -13.55 -2.24 2.07
N ASP A 207 -13.14 -3.50 1.97
CA ASP A 207 -11.95 -4.00 2.66
C ASP A 207 -10.67 -3.37 2.09
N LEU A 208 -9.71 -3.13 2.98
CA LEU A 208 -8.39 -2.58 2.66
C LEU A 208 -7.32 -3.50 3.27
N ARG A 209 -6.28 -3.82 2.49
CA ARG A 209 -5.13 -4.63 2.92
C ARG A 209 -3.84 -4.09 2.32
N GLU A 210 -2.71 -4.29 3.01
CA GLU A 210 -1.37 -3.98 2.50
C GLU A 210 -1.23 -2.53 1.98
N LEU A 211 -1.70 -1.55 2.74
CA LEU A 211 -1.60 -0.15 2.32
C LEU A 211 -0.12 0.26 2.22
N ARG A 212 0.21 1.01 1.18
CA ARG A 212 1.54 1.58 0.94
C ARG A 212 1.39 3.06 0.66
N LYS A 213 2.13 3.87 1.41
CA LYS A 213 2.10 5.33 1.29
C LYS A 213 2.95 5.75 0.09
N HIS A 214 2.40 6.61 -0.75
CA HIS A 214 3.18 7.24 -1.81
C HIS A 214 4.14 8.30 -1.19
N PRO A 215 5.35 8.52 -1.75
CA PRO A 215 6.30 9.50 -1.23
C PRO A 215 5.80 10.96 -1.16
N ASP A 216 4.77 11.31 -1.93
CA ASP A 216 4.17 12.65 -1.96
C ASP A 216 3.23 12.97 -0.79
N ASP A 217 2.98 12.02 0.13
CA ASP A 217 2.09 12.16 1.30
C ASP A 217 0.61 12.42 0.98
N VAL A 218 0.21 12.33 -0.29
CA VAL A 218 -1.14 12.61 -0.77
C VAL A 218 -1.81 11.34 -1.28
N HIS A 219 -1.05 10.43 -1.88
CA HIS A 219 -1.58 9.20 -2.46
C HIS A 219 -1.18 7.95 -1.67
N ILE A 220 -1.96 6.89 -1.86
CA ILE A 220 -1.64 5.55 -1.38
C ILE A 220 -1.94 4.52 -2.46
N SER A 221 -1.27 3.37 -2.39
CA SER A 221 -1.78 2.14 -2.98
C SER A 221 -2.32 1.22 -1.90
N TYR A 222 -3.32 0.42 -2.24
CA TYR A 222 -3.84 -0.61 -1.35
C TYR A 222 -4.30 -1.80 -2.18
N ASN A 223 -4.56 -2.91 -1.50
CA ASN A 223 -5.07 -4.11 -2.12
C ASN A 223 -6.45 -4.44 -1.55
N ALA A 224 -7.31 -5.02 -2.37
CA ALA A 224 -8.58 -5.60 -1.95
C ALA A 224 -8.72 -7.02 -2.50
N MET A 225 -9.23 -7.93 -1.67
CA MET A 225 -9.49 -9.31 -2.06
C MET A 225 -10.91 -9.44 -2.60
N SER A 226 -11.09 -10.27 -3.62
CA SER A 226 -12.37 -10.71 -4.12
C SER A 226 -12.45 -12.23 -4.00
N LEU A 227 -13.44 -12.71 -3.25
CA LEU A 227 -13.72 -14.13 -3.09
C LEU A 227 -14.88 -14.51 -4.02
N SER A 228 -14.62 -15.37 -5.01
CA SER A 228 -15.66 -15.90 -5.91
C SER A 228 -15.60 -17.42 -5.91
N GLY A 229 -16.55 -18.05 -5.21
CA GLY A 229 -16.56 -19.49 -5.00
C GLY A 229 -15.27 -19.99 -4.32
N ALA A 230 -14.56 -20.92 -4.95
CA ALA A 230 -13.27 -21.44 -4.47
C ALA A 230 -12.05 -20.62 -4.93
N THR A 231 -12.26 -19.52 -5.64
CA THR A 231 -11.17 -18.67 -6.16
C THR A 231 -11.00 -17.43 -5.29
N THR A 232 -9.75 -17.15 -4.93
CA THR A 232 -9.34 -15.89 -4.28
C THR A 232 -8.61 -15.06 -5.32
N SER A 233 -9.11 -13.87 -5.59
CA SER A 233 -8.43 -12.86 -6.41
C SER A 233 -8.03 -11.69 -5.54
N GLN A 234 -6.95 -11.01 -5.92
CA GLN A 234 -6.51 -9.78 -5.27
C GLN A 234 -6.27 -8.72 -6.35
N TYR A 235 -6.72 -7.50 -6.06
CA TYR A 235 -6.57 -6.36 -6.95
C TYR A 235 -5.86 -5.24 -6.22
N ALA A 236 -4.91 -4.62 -6.90
CA ALA A 236 -4.24 -3.42 -6.43
C ALA A 236 -4.97 -2.16 -6.94
N TYR A 237 -4.99 -1.13 -6.09
CA TYR A 237 -5.63 0.15 -6.35
C TYR A 237 -4.66 1.29 -6.01
N PHE A 238 -4.85 2.43 -6.67
CA PHE A 238 -4.20 3.70 -6.38
C PHE A 238 -5.27 4.75 -6.10
N ALA A 239 -5.10 5.54 -5.05
CA ALA A 239 -6.09 6.52 -4.63
C ALA A 239 -5.45 7.71 -3.91
N ARG A 240 -6.19 8.82 -3.87
CA ARG A 240 -5.86 10.01 -3.10
C ARG A 240 -6.47 9.92 -1.71
N LEU A 241 -5.70 10.29 -0.68
CA LEU A 241 -6.20 10.52 0.67
C LEU A 241 -6.85 11.90 0.76
N GLU A 242 -8.11 11.94 1.20
CA GLU A 242 -8.82 13.19 1.48
C GLU A 242 -9.39 13.16 2.90
N PHE A 243 -9.01 14.14 3.73
CA PHE A 243 -9.55 14.24 5.08
C PHE A 243 -10.96 14.81 5.07
N ASN A 244 -11.91 14.06 5.63
CA ASN A 244 -13.30 14.44 5.80
C ASN A 244 -13.61 14.61 7.30
N PRO A 245 -13.65 15.86 7.81
CA PRO A 245 -13.87 16.10 9.23
C PRO A 245 -15.32 15.86 9.67
N ALA A 246 -16.28 15.80 8.75
CA ALA A 246 -17.70 15.71 9.07
C ALA A 246 -18.48 15.00 7.95
N PRO A 247 -18.27 13.69 7.74
CA PRO A 247 -18.95 12.97 6.66
C PRO A 247 -20.47 12.94 6.89
N THR A 248 -21.23 13.19 5.82
CA THR A 248 -22.70 13.12 5.81
C THR A 248 -23.23 11.80 5.24
N THR A 249 -22.37 11.00 4.59
CA THR A 249 -22.67 9.71 3.98
C THR A 249 -21.58 8.70 4.29
N GLY A 250 -21.91 7.41 4.13
CA GLY A 250 -21.00 6.29 4.39
C GLY A 250 -20.73 6.05 5.88
N THR A 251 -20.56 4.80 6.28
CA THR A 251 -20.19 4.44 7.65
C THR A 251 -18.68 4.17 7.74
N PRO A 252 -18.00 4.60 8.82
CA PRO A 252 -18.53 5.33 9.98
C PRO A 252 -18.74 6.84 9.73
N LEU A 253 -19.81 7.42 10.28
CA LEU A 253 -20.09 8.87 10.21
C LEU A 253 -19.30 9.66 11.27
N THR A 254 -18.00 9.63 11.15
CA THR A 254 -17.03 10.21 12.09
C THR A 254 -15.87 10.81 11.31
N PRO A 255 -15.10 11.78 11.85
CA PRO A 255 -13.89 12.27 11.17
C PRO A 255 -13.04 11.12 10.64
N ARG A 256 -12.72 11.14 9.35
CA ARG A 256 -12.04 10.03 8.66
C ARG A 256 -11.29 10.52 7.44
N TYR A 257 -10.43 9.67 6.88
CA TYR A 257 -9.89 9.87 5.54
C TYR A 257 -10.71 9.05 4.54
N ASP A 258 -11.26 9.70 3.52
CA ASP A 258 -11.87 9.03 2.38
C ASP A 258 -10.80 8.82 1.28
N LEU A 259 -10.78 7.63 0.67
CA LEU A 259 -10.02 7.37 -0.55
C LEU A 259 -10.88 7.81 -1.75
N VAL A 260 -10.43 8.87 -2.40
CA VAL A 260 -11.07 9.45 -3.58
C VAL A 260 -10.23 9.18 -4.83
N ASN A 261 -10.85 9.30 -6.00
CA ASN A 261 -10.21 9.04 -7.30
C ASN A 261 -9.56 7.65 -7.37
N VAL A 262 -10.27 6.67 -6.80
CA VAL A 262 -9.83 5.28 -6.72
C VAL A 262 -9.70 4.70 -8.13
N THR A 263 -8.50 4.22 -8.44
CA THR A 263 -8.17 3.60 -9.72
C THR A 263 -7.68 2.17 -9.51
N GLY A 264 -8.35 1.19 -10.10
CA GLY A 264 -7.85 -0.19 -10.13
C GLY A 264 -6.67 -0.31 -11.09
N LEU A 265 -5.54 -0.87 -10.64
CA LEU A 265 -4.29 -0.93 -11.40
C LEU A 265 -4.26 -2.13 -12.36
N TYR A 266 -5.27 -2.26 -13.24
CA TYR A 266 -5.33 -3.29 -14.27
C TYR A 266 -5.72 -2.70 -15.63
N GLU A 267 -5.09 -3.20 -16.71
CA GLU A 267 -5.36 -2.74 -18.07
C GLU A 267 -6.33 -3.69 -18.76
N SER A 268 -7.63 -3.35 -18.78
CA SER A 268 -8.70 -4.25 -19.25
C SER A 268 -8.62 -4.61 -20.75
N LYS A 269 -7.97 -3.75 -21.55
CA LYS A 269 -7.77 -3.91 -23.01
C LYS A 269 -6.32 -4.13 -23.40
N GLY A 270 -5.43 -4.24 -22.40
CA GLY A 270 -4.03 -4.51 -22.62
C GLY A 270 -3.85 -5.88 -23.26
N ALA A 271 -2.76 -6.05 -23.99
CA ALA A 271 -2.39 -7.37 -24.48
C ALA A 271 -2.14 -8.29 -23.28
N ALA A 272 -2.92 -9.37 -23.18
CA ALA A 272 -2.81 -10.33 -22.08
C ALA A 272 -1.38 -10.85 -21.94
N LEU A 273 -0.97 -11.09 -20.69
CA LEU A 273 0.35 -11.65 -20.38
C LEU A 273 0.58 -12.97 -21.10
N ILE A 274 -0.43 -13.85 -21.11
CA ILE A 274 -0.43 -15.09 -21.87
C ILE A 274 -1.64 -15.04 -22.81
N SER A 275 -1.41 -15.26 -24.10
CA SER A 275 -2.46 -15.37 -25.11
C SER A 275 -2.24 -16.61 -25.98
N ALA A 276 -3.32 -17.18 -26.48
CA ALA A 276 -3.27 -18.31 -27.40
C ALA A 276 -4.09 -18.03 -28.65
N ASN A 277 -3.61 -18.50 -29.79
CA ASN A 277 -4.41 -18.66 -31.01
C ASN A 277 -4.49 -20.16 -31.34
N SER A 278 -5.09 -20.52 -32.49
CA SER A 278 -5.32 -21.92 -32.86
C SER A 278 -4.06 -22.79 -32.98
N SER A 279 -2.86 -22.21 -33.04
CA SER A 279 -1.61 -22.95 -33.24
C SER A 279 -0.41 -22.48 -32.40
N ALA A 280 -0.51 -21.37 -31.65
CA ALA A 280 0.59 -20.82 -30.88
C ALA A 280 0.13 -20.16 -29.58
N LEU A 281 1.01 -20.21 -28.57
CA LEU A 281 0.90 -19.44 -27.33
C LEU A 281 1.96 -18.34 -27.35
N SER A 282 1.60 -17.13 -26.93
CA SER A 282 2.46 -15.96 -26.87
C SER A 282 2.49 -15.40 -25.45
N ILE A 283 3.68 -15.05 -24.97
CA ILE A 283 3.90 -14.37 -23.68
C ILE A 283 4.27 -12.92 -23.95
N ASN A 284 3.55 -11.98 -23.33
CA ASN A 284 3.82 -10.55 -23.41
C ASN A 284 4.39 -10.04 -22.08
N PRO A 285 5.73 -9.97 -21.91
CA PRO A 285 6.35 -9.51 -20.65
C PRO A 285 6.12 -8.02 -20.35
N LYS A 286 5.49 -7.28 -21.27
CA LYS A 286 5.12 -5.87 -21.10
C LYS A 286 3.65 -5.68 -20.72
N ALA A 287 2.89 -6.76 -20.56
CA ALA A 287 1.50 -6.69 -20.13
C ALA A 287 1.41 -6.10 -18.72
N ILE A 288 0.51 -5.15 -18.52
CA ILE A 288 0.23 -4.61 -17.19
C ILE A 288 -0.63 -5.63 -16.43
N SER A 289 -0.01 -6.32 -15.50
CA SER A 289 -0.65 -7.33 -14.64
C SER A 289 -0.21 -7.11 -13.20
N VAL A 290 -0.69 -6.02 -12.61
CA VAL A 290 -0.40 -5.69 -11.21
C VAL A 290 -1.13 -6.70 -10.33
N GLY A 291 -0.36 -7.61 -9.72
CA GLY A 291 -0.87 -8.59 -8.75
C GLY A 291 -1.11 -7.92 -7.40
N GLU A 292 -0.17 -8.11 -6.49
CA GLU A 292 -0.21 -7.49 -5.16
C GLU A 292 0.74 -6.29 -5.09
N ALA A 293 0.22 -5.08 -4.90
CA ALA A 293 1.05 -3.89 -4.73
C ALA A 293 1.81 -3.96 -3.40
N ARG A 294 3.14 -3.76 -3.46
CA ARG A 294 4.07 -3.85 -2.33
C ARG A 294 4.81 -2.57 -2.02
N GLY A 295 4.71 -1.54 -2.86
CA GLY A 295 5.27 -0.22 -2.59
C GLY A 295 5.33 0.66 -3.83
N PHE A 296 6.13 1.71 -3.74
CA PHE A 296 6.43 2.60 -4.85
C PHE A 296 7.95 2.66 -5.10
N GLY A 297 8.35 3.12 -6.28
CA GLY A 297 9.72 3.63 -6.46
C GLY A 297 10.02 4.78 -5.50
N GLY A 298 11.29 5.03 -5.20
CA GLY A 298 11.69 6.09 -4.26
C GLY A 298 11.23 7.49 -4.66
N LEU A 299 10.99 7.71 -5.96
CA LEU A 299 10.45 8.97 -6.50
C LEU A 299 8.92 8.93 -6.69
N GLY A 300 8.26 7.82 -6.39
CA GLY A 300 6.80 7.66 -6.55
C GLY A 300 6.32 7.41 -7.99
N ASP A 301 7.20 7.43 -8.98
CA ASP A 301 6.86 7.32 -10.41
C ASP A 301 6.32 5.93 -10.82
N GLN A 302 6.64 4.89 -10.04
CA GLN A 302 6.26 3.50 -10.31
C GLN A 302 5.56 2.87 -9.11
N VAL A 303 4.48 2.13 -9.36
CA VAL A 303 3.94 1.15 -8.39
C VAL A 303 4.75 -0.13 -8.52
N GLN A 304 5.22 -0.66 -7.40
CA GLN A 304 5.93 -1.93 -7.32
C GLN A 304 5.01 -3.03 -6.78
N TYR A 305 5.09 -4.21 -7.37
CA TYR A 305 4.15 -5.29 -7.08
C TYR A 305 4.78 -6.68 -7.26
N VAL A 306 4.25 -7.67 -6.55
CA VAL A 306 4.52 -9.08 -6.84
C VAL A 306 3.79 -9.44 -8.13
N GLY A 307 4.55 -9.72 -9.18
CA GLY A 307 4.00 -9.99 -10.51
C GLY A 307 3.91 -11.47 -10.84
N PHE A 308 3.28 -11.78 -11.97
CA PHE A 308 3.33 -13.13 -12.53
C PHE A 308 4.78 -13.47 -12.91
N PRO A 309 5.23 -14.72 -12.72
CA PRO A 309 6.60 -15.13 -12.99
C PRO A 309 7.11 -14.72 -14.38
N ALA A 310 8.32 -14.14 -14.46
CA ALA A 310 9.00 -13.92 -15.74
C ALA A 310 9.65 -15.22 -16.25
N GLU A 311 10.10 -16.05 -15.33
CA GLU A 311 10.66 -17.39 -15.54
C GLU A 311 9.91 -18.36 -14.65
N SER A 312 9.79 -19.62 -15.07
CA SER A 312 8.93 -20.57 -14.36
C SER A 312 9.31 -20.73 -12.90
N CYS A 313 8.30 -20.76 -12.04
CA CYS A 313 8.40 -20.85 -10.59
C CYS A 313 9.09 -19.67 -9.87
N ASN A 314 9.53 -18.64 -10.60
CA ASN A 314 10.24 -17.50 -10.01
C ASN A 314 9.28 -16.37 -9.64
N ILE A 315 9.26 -15.95 -8.38
CA ILE A 315 8.35 -14.89 -7.91
C ILE A 315 9.15 -13.60 -7.75
N ASP A 316 8.96 -12.69 -8.71
CA ASP A 316 9.67 -11.42 -8.79
C ASP A 316 8.82 -10.20 -8.44
N ILE A 317 9.50 -9.13 -8.05
CA ILE A 317 8.95 -7.79 -8.03
C ILE A 317 9.04 -7.16 -9.42
N PHE A 318 7.93 -6.56 -9.85
CA PHE A 318 7.81 -5.74 -11.04
C PHE A 318 7.44 -4.31 -10.65
N GLY A 319 7.66 -3.38 -11.57
CA GLY A 319 7.22 -2.00 -11.47
C GLY A 319 6.43 -1.61 -12.71
N VAL A 320 5.34 -0.86 -12.52
CA VAL A 320 4.62 -0.19 -13.62
C VAL A 320 4.68 1.31 -13.40
N ASP A 321 5.14 2.04 -14.42
CA ASP A 321 5.19 3.50 -14.40
C ASP A 321 3.76 4.08 -14.44
N LEU A 322 3.43 4.92 -13.45
CA LEU A 322 2.08 5.45 -13.27
C LEU A 322 1.63 6.34 -14.44
N GLN A 323 2.54 6.93 -15.21
CA GLN A 323 2.20 7.83 -16.31
C GLN A 323 2.18 7.11 -17.66
N SER A 324 3.20 6.30 -17.94
CA SER A 324 3.44 5.70 -19.25
C SER A 324 2.97 4.24 -19.36
N GLY A 325 2.66 3.56 -18.26
CA GLY A 325 2.28 2.15 -18.25
C GLY A 325 3.46 1.22 -18.55
N LYS A 326 4.69 1.74 -18.57
CA LYS A 326 5.87 0.94 -18.85
C LYS A 326 6.13 -0.03 -17.70
N VAL A 327 6.04 -1.31 -18.00
CA VAL A 327 6.41 -2.40 -17.08
C VAL A 327 7.91 -2.63 -17.10
N VAL A 328 8.50 -2.81 -15.92
CA VAL A 328 9.90 -3.19 -15.69
C VAL A 328 9.97 -4.33 -14.66
N ARG A 329 10.85 -5.30 -14.90
CA ARG A 329 11.22 -6.31 -13.89
C ARG A 329 12.22 -5.66 -12.92
N VAL A 330 11.93 -5.69 -11.62
CA VAL A 330 12.75 -5.02 -10.58
C VAL A 330 13.79 -5.98 -10.01
N THR A 331 13.38 -7.21 -9.71
CA THR A 331 14.24 -8.30 -9.22
C THR A 331 14.40 -9.37 -10.29
N ASN A 332 15.53 -10.06 -10.27
CA ASN A 332 15.84 -11.09 -11.27
C ASN A 332 16.46 -12.36 -10.68
N GLY A 333 16.65 -12.43 -9.35
CA GLY A 333 17.17 -13.62 -8.67
C GLY A 333 16.20 -14.80 -8.81
N PRO A 334 16.67 -16.04 -8.88
CA PRO A 334 15.80 -17.21 -8.85
C PRO A 334 15.44 -17.54 -7.41
N GLU A 335 14.28 -17.12 -6.89
CA GLU A 335 13.84 -17.44 -5.51
C GLU A 335 12.41 -16.88 -5.30
N TYR A 336 12.03 -16.58 -4.06
CA TYR A 336 10.88 -15.74 -3.76
C TYR A 336 11.34 -14.45 -3.09
N VAL A 337 10.86 -13.32 -3.62
CA VAL A 337 11.03 -12.00 -3.02
C VAL A 337 9.69 -11.37 -2.63
N ASP A 338 9.56 -10.98 -1.35
CA ASP A 338 8.56 -10.03 -0.84
C ASP A 338 8.70 -9.88 0.68
N PRO A 339 8.70 -8.66 1.26
CA PRO A 339 8.42 -7.36 0.63
C PRO A 339 9.67 -6.58 0.21
N ILE A 340 9.45 -5.36 -0.30
CA ILE A 340 10.46 -4.47 -0.89
C ILE A 340 10.29 -3.02 -0.39
N ASP A 341 11.39 -2.28 -0.36
CA ASP A 341 11.39 -0.81 -0.34
C ASP A 341 12.50 -0.25 -1.25
N THR A 342 12.33 0.97 -1.75
CA THR A 342 13.28 1.61 -2.68
C THR A 342 13.96 2.79 -1.99
N SER A 343 15.28 2.93 -2.18
CA SER A 343 16.03 4.06 -1.65
C SER A 343 15.49 5.40 -2.17
N PRO A 344 15.67 6.51 -1.43
CA PRO A 344 15.13 7.82 -1.79
C PRO A 344 15.56 8.36 -3.17
N ASP A 345 16.72 7.93 -3.68
CA ASP A 345 17.21 8.27 -5.02
C ASP A 345 16.68 7.34 -6.14
N GLY A 346 15.92 6.31 -5.79
CA GLY A 346 15.32 5.37 -6.72
C GLY A 346 16.29 4.33 -7.31
N ARG A 347 17.55 4.28 -6.87
CA ARG A 347 18.58 3.38 -7.41
C ARG A 347 18.60 2.02 -6.74
N TRP A 348 18.63 1.98 -5.42
CA TRP A 348 18.74 0.76 -4.64
C TRP A 348 17.38 0.28 -4.20
N VAL A 349 17.23 -1.03 -4.07
CA VAL A 349 16.09 -1.62 -3.38
C VAL A 349 16.59 -2.48 -2.23
N VAL A 350 15.82 -2.50 -1.15
CA VAL A 350 15.97 -3.49 -0.10
C VAL A 350 14.82 -4.48 -0.24
N ILE A 351 15.14 -5.76 -0.18
CA ILE A 351 14.20 -6.86 -0.35
C ILE A 351 14.31 -7.84 0.80
N MET A 352 13.21 -8.56 1.07
CA MET A 352 13.21 -9.81 1.84
C MET A 352 13.15 -10.97 0.86
N ASP A 353 14.15 -11.85 0.90
CA ASP A 353 14.38 -12.87 -0.11
C ASP A 353 14.83 -14.20 0.52
N SER A 354 14.47 -15.31 -0.10
CA SER A 354 14.81 -16.66 0.36
C SER A 354 16.17 -17.21 -0.12
N THR A 355 16.97 -16.39 -0.79
CA THR A 355 18.28 -16.76 -1.39
C THR A 355 19.23 -17.39 -0.39
N ASP A 356 19.26 -16.93 0.87
CA ASP A 356 20.14 -17.49 1.90
C ASP A 356 19.95 -19.01 2.13
N THR A 357 18.74 -19.51 1.88
CA THR A 357 18.38 -20.91 2.17
C THR A 357 18.14 -21.78 0.93
N ASP A 358 18.37 -21.23 -0.28
CA ASP A 358 18.07 -21.89 -1.57
C ASP A 358 16.65 -22.49 -1.61
N ARG A 359 15.69 -21.79 -0.99
CA ARG A 359 14.38 -22.38 -0.64
C ARG A 359 13.59 -22.84 -1.86
N LEU A 360 13.67 -22.10 -2.96
CA LEU A 360 12.95 -22.37 -4.21
C LEU A 360 13.88 -22.73 -5.38
N MET A 361 15.20 -22.76 -5.18
CA MET A 361 16.16 -23.12 -6.24
C MET A 361 15.83 -24.44 -6.96
N PHE A 362 15.28 -25.43 -6.27
CA PHE A 362 14.89 -26.71 -6.90
C PHE A 362 13.73 -26.58 -7.90
N PHE A 363 12.94 -25.50 -7.83
CA PHE A 363 11.88 -25.16 -8.78
C PHE A 363 12.31 -24.06 -9.76
N ALA A 364 12.94 -22.99 -9.27
CA ALA A 364 13.20 -21.75 -10.00
C ALA A 364 14.64 -21.59 -10.51
N GLY A 365 15.57 -22.46 -10.08
CA GLY A 365 17.01 -22.31 -10.36
C GLY A 365 17.38 -22.51 -11.84
N MET A 366 16.56 -23.22 -12.63
CA MET A 366 16.79 -23.34 -14.07
C MET A 366 16.30 -22.08 -14.79
N ARG A 367 17.23 -21.32 -15.34
CA ARG A 367 16.97 -20.01 -15.95
C ARG A 367 16.44 -20.13 -17.38
N GLY A 368 15.69 -19.12 -17.79
CA GLY A 368 15.11 -19.00 -19.13
C GLY A 368 13.92 -19.91 -19.41
N VAL A 369 13.43 -20.67 -18.41
CA VAL A 369 12.25 -21.53 -18.56
C VAL A 369 11.01 -20.65 -18.67
N PRO A 370 10.23 -20.72 -19.76
CA PRO A 370 9.02 -19.92 -19.89
C PRO A 370 7.99 -20.29 -18.81
N PRO A 371 7.29 -19.31 -18.19
CA PRO A 371 6.40 -19.49 -17.06
C PRO A 371 5.02 -20.05 -17.46
N LEU A 372 5.00 -21.13 -18.25
CA LEU A 372 3.76 -21.70 -18.80
C LEU A 372 2.94 -22.44 -17.74
N ILE A 373 3.62 -23.22 -16.89
CA ILE A 373 2.97 -24.01 -15.84
C ILE A 373 2.45 -23.11 -14.70
N ASP A 374 3.01 -21.91 -14.57
CA ASP A 374 2.71 -20.92 -13.53
C ASP A 374 1.28 -20.38 -13.62
N ALA A 375 0.63 -20.52 -14.77
CA ALA A 375 -0.82 -20.34 -14.90
C ALA A 375 -1.63 -21.24 -13.96
N LEU A 376 -1.04 -22.32 -13.46
CA LEU A 376 -1.65 -23.27 -12.51
C LEU A 376 -0.89 -23.36 -11.18
N THR A 377 0.42 -23.12 -11.17
CA THR A 377 1.28 -23.46 -10.03
C THR A 377 1.67 -22.28 -9.13
N THR A 378 1.48 -21.02 -9.57
CA THR A 378 1.96 -19.82 -8.85
C THR A 378 1.55 -19.79 -7.37
N ALA A 379 0.28 -20.09 -7.06
CA ALA A 379 -0.22 -20.08 -5.69
C ALA A 379 0.45 -21.16 -4.82
N ALA A 380 0.68 -22.35 -5.36
CA ALA A 380 1.34 -23.44 -4.64
C ALA A 380 2.83 -23.15 -4.43
N ILE A 381 3.53 -22.71 -5.47
CA ILE A 381 4.97 -22.42 -5.43
C ILE A 381 5.27 -21.28 -4.47
N SER A 382 4.56 -20.15 -4.60
CA SER A 382 4.76 -19.01 -3.69
C SER A 382 4.59 -19.41 -2.22
N SER A 383 3.68 -20.35 -1.90
CA SER A 383 3.43 -20.78 -0.52
C SER A 383 4.60 -21.54 0.13
N ILE A 384 5.50 -22.14 -0.65
CA ILE A 384 6.61 -22.98 -0.15
C ILE A 384 7.67 -22.15 0.57
N ARG A 385 7.75 -20.84 0.28
CA ARG A 385 8.61 -19.89 0.99
C ARG A 385 8.44 -19.94 2.50
N ASN A 386 7.24 -20.29 2.98
CA ASN A 386 6.93 -20.35 4.40
C ASN A 386 6.82 -21.80 4.91
N ASN A 387 7.16 -21.99 6.17
CA ASN A 387 6.64 -23.08 7.01
C ASN A 387 5.94 -22.42 8.20
N GLY A 388 4.62 -22.27 8.14
CA GLY A 388 3.85 -21.49 9.11
C GLY A 388 4.31 -20.03 9.17
N LYS A 389 4.78 -19.58 10.34
CA LYS A 389 5.31 -18.21 10.55
C LYS A 389 6.79 -18.10 10.19
N ARG A 390 7.51 -19.20 10.02
CA ARG A 390 8.88 -19.20 9.53
C ARG A 390 8.91 -18.85 8.04
N ARG A 391 9.39 -17.66 7.69
CA ARG A 391 9.38 -17.13 6.31
C ARG A 391 10.65 -17.37 5.50
N PHE A 392 11.73 -17.87 6.11
CA PHE A 392 13.02 -18.12 5.45
C PHE A 392 13.57 -16.91 4.67
N PHE A 393 13.14 -15.72 5.03
CA PHE A 393 13.60 -14.49 4.41
C PHE A 393 14.82 -13.97 5.11
N GLU A 394 15.74 -13.44 4.33
CA GLU A 394 16.80 -12.57 4.82
C GLU A 394 16.73 -11.22 4.09
N PRO A 395 17.20 -10.14 4.72
CA PRO A 395 17.24 -8.81 4.11
C PRO A 395 18.42 -8.66 3.14
N TRP A 396 18.17 -8.22 1.91
CA TRP A 396 19.19 -7.98 0.87
C TRP A 396 19.08 -6.58 0.27
N ILE A 397 20.21 -5.97 -0.11
CA ILE A 397 20.25 -4.78 -0.97
C ILE A 397 20.60 -5.15 -2.41
N TYR A 398 19.94 -4.47 -3.35
CA TYR A 398 20.09 -4.71 -4.79
C TYR A 398 20.23 -3.38 -5.54
N ASP A 399 21.26 -3.27 -6.38
CA ASP A 399 21.45 -2.12 -7.28
C ASP A 399 20.69 -2.33 -8.59
N ARG A 400 19.69 -1.49 -8.86
CA ARG A 400 18.87 -1.61 -10.09
C ARG A 400 19.62 -1.19 -11.35
N GLU A 401 20.80 -0.57 -11.23
CA GLU A 401 21.62 -0.19 -12.38
C GLU A 401 22.53 -1.31 -12.87
N VAL A 402 22.67 -2.41 -12.11
CA VAL A 402 23.46 -3.58 -12.50
C VAL A 402 22.63 -4.46 -13.44
N ALA A 403 23.28 -4.97 -14.48
CA ALA A 403 22.68 -5.95 -15.37
C ALA A 403 22.38 -7.24 -14.58
N PRO A 404 21.19 -7.85 -14.77
CA PRO A 404 20.81 -9.03 -14.00
C PRO A 404 21.72 -10.24 -14.25
N TYR A 405 22.42 -10.25 -15.39
CA TYR A 405 23.39 -11.26 -15.76
C TYR A 405 24.57 -10.60 -16.48
N SER A 406 25.77 -11.09 -16.21
CA SER A 406 26.96 -10.84 -17.02
C SER A 406 27.73 -12.14 -17.28
N ASP A 407 28.43 -12.22 -18.40
CA ASP A 407 29.27 -13.37 -18.74
C ASP A 407 30.41 -13.57 -17.72
N ASP A 408 30.87 -12.49 -17.08
CA ASP A 408 32.02 -12.49 -16.18
C ASP A 408 31.65 -12.88 -14.74
N THR A 409 30.47 -12.44 -14.25
CA THR A 409 30.07 -12.58 -12.83
C THR A 409 28.84 -13.46 -12.63
N GLY A 410 28.20 -13.92 -13.71
CA GLY A 410 26.95 -14.66 -13.61
C GLY A 410 25.77 -13.77 -13.20
N TYR A 411 24.81 -14.35 -12.48
CA TYR A 411 23.64 -13.63 -12.00
C TYR A 411 24.00 -12.70 -10.86
N TYR A 412 23.47 -11.48 -10.93
CA TYR A 412 23.58 -10.54 -9.83
C TYR A 412 22.49 -10.82 -8.79
N GLU A 413 22.91 -11.23 -7.59
CA GLU A 413 22.01 -11.60 -6.47
C GLU A 413 21.85 -10.48 -5.43
N GLY A 414 22.70 -9.46 -5.47
CA GLY A 414 22.73 -8.39 -4.46
C GLY A 414 23.70 -8.69 -3.32
N GLN A 415 23.48 -8.01 -2.18
CA GLN A 415 24.27 -8.20 -0.96
C GLN A 415 23.33 -8.39 0.23
N GLN A 416 23.49 -9.49 0.96
CA GLN A 416 22.78 -9.74 2.21
C GLN A 416 23.20 -8.72 3.28
N ILE A 417 22.23 -8.16 3.98
CA ILE A 417 22.42 -7.07 4.94
C ILE A 417 22.94 -7.60 6.28
N ASN A 418 22.39 -8.71 6.74
CA ASN A 418 22.65 -9.30 8.06
C ASN A 418 23.63 -10.48 8.00
N SER A 419 24.53 -10.52 7.01
CA SER A 419 25.47 -11.64 6.85
C SER A 419 26.57 -11.71 7.90
N ASN A 420 26.81 -10.61 8.65
CA ASN A 420 27.89 -10.52 9.63
C ASN A 420 27.58 -11.33 10.90
N GLY A 421 28.46 -12.27 11.24
CA GLY A 421 28.40 -13.04 12.48
C GLY A 421 28.92 -14.46 12.30
N ASP A 422 28.90 -15.26 13.36
CA ASP A 422 29.38 -16.65 13.35
C ASP A 422 28.24 -17.69 13.27
N GLY A 423 27.00 -17.25 13.11
CA GLY A 423 25.81 -18.10 13.12
C GLY A 423 25.45 -18.67 14.49
N SER A 424 26.11 -18.20 15.57
CA SER A 424 25.79 -18.64 16.93
C SER A 424 24.44 -18.08 17.41
N PRO A 425 23.78 -18.72 18.39
CA PRO A 425 22.50 -18.26 18.90
C PRO A 425 22.52 -16.79 19.34
N GLY A 426 21.67 -15.99 18.71
CA GLY A 426 21.55 -14.55 18.94
C GLY A 426 22.48 -13.64 18.16
N SER A 427 23.44 -14.19 17.41
CA SER A 427 24.20 -13.39 16.44
C SER A 427 23.28 -12.78 15.38
N VAL A 428 23.78 -11.74 14.68
CA VAL A 428 23.01 -11.04 13.63
C VAL A 428 22.63 -11.99 12.47
N ASN A 429 23.44 -13.01 12.20
CA ASN A 429 23.19 -14.05 11.20
C ASN A 429 22.76 -15.39 11.81
N ASP A 430 22.09 -15.38 12.97
CA ASP A 430 21.54 -16.61 13.57
C ASP A 430 20.41 -17.17 12.68
N PRO A 431 20.57 -18.35 12.06
CA PRO A 431 19.64 -18.91 11.08
C PRO A 431 18.28 -19.33 11.68
N SER A 432 18.13 -19.19 13.00
CA SER A 432 16.87 -19.42 13.71
C SER A 432 15.95 -18.20 13.65
N TRP A 433 16.50 -17.01 13.42
CA TRP A 433 15.78 -15.76 13.23
C TRP A 433 15.52 -15.58 11.75
N ASN A 434 14.28 -15.28 11.38
CA ASN A 434 13.89 -15.10 9.98
C ASN A 434 13.41 -13.67 9.82
N GLY A 435 13.76 -13.04 8.71
CA GLY A 435 13.21 -11.77 8.27
C GLY A 435 11.68 -11.78 8.32
N GLY A 436 11.14 -10.78 9.00
CA GLY A 436 9.74 -10.39 8.93
C GLY A 436 9.41 -9.76 7.58
N ALA A 437 8.24 -9.14 7.49
CA ALA A 437 7.87 -8.37 6.31
C ALA A 437 8.40 -6.91 6.38
N ASP A 438 8.56 -6.28 5.22
CA ASP A 438 8.66 -4.83 5.01
C ASP A 438 9.91 -4.16 5.59
N PRO A 439 11.10 -4.44 5.03
CA PRO A 439 12.29 -3.64 5.27
C PRO A 439 12.07 -2.20 4.76
N ARG A 440 12.61 -1.20 5.46
CA ARG A 440 12.40 0.22 5.14
C ARG A 440 13.69 1.03 5.14
N TRP A 441 13.90 1.82 4.10
CA TRP A 441 15.00 2.77 4.01
C TRP A 441 14.78 3.97 4.93
N SER A 442 15.87 4.52 5.46
CA SER A 442 15.87 5.86 6.03
C SER A 442 15.70 6.93 4.94
N PRO A 443 15.12 8.10 5.25
CA PRO A 443 14.93 9.20 4.30
C PRO A 443 16.22 9.72 3.66
N ASP A 444 17.38 9.44 4.25
CA ASP A 444 18.69 9.83 3.74
C ASP A 444 19.44 8.67 3.03
N GLY A 445 18.83 7.48 2.92
CA GLY A 445 19.39 6.32 2.21
C GLY A 445 20.61 5.68 2.88
N THR A 446 20.87 5.95 4.16
CA THR A 446 22.03 5.42 4.90
C THR A 446 21.72 4.27 5.84
N LYS A 447 20.44 4.08 6.20
CA LYS A 447 20.01 3.06 7.14
C LYS A 447 18.82 2.29 6.58
N ILE A 448 18.66 1.08 7.09
CA ILE A 448 17.56 0.18 6.75
C ILE A 448 17.05 -0.42 8.05
N ALA A 449 15.75 -0.28 8.31
CA ALA A 449 15.07 -0.94 9.42
C ALA A 449 14.36 -2.19 8.90
N TYR A 450 14.39 -3.26 9.69
CA TYR A 450 13.66 -4.48 9.43
C TYR A 450 13.43 -5.20 10.76
N PHE A 451 12.65 -6.28 10.77
CA PHE A 451 12.47 -7.07 11.98
C PHE A 451 12.64 -8.54 11.70
N GLU A 452 12.89 -9.31 12.75
CA GLU A 452 13.10 -10.74 12.68
C GLU A 452 12.20 -11.46 13.68
N LEU A 453 11.78 -12.67 13.31
CA LEU A 453 11.00 -13.57 14.13
C LEU A 453 11.80 -14.84 14.39
N LEU A 454 11.93 -15.20 15.66
CA LEU A 454 12.53 -16.47 16.04
C LEU A 454 11.61 -17.61 15.60
N THR A 455 12.20 -18.69 15.10
CA THR A 455 11.46 -19.92 14.78
C THR A 455 10.82 -20.47 16.06
N GLN A 456 9.51 -20.74 16.05
CA GLN A 456 8.72 -21.22 17.19
C GLN A 456 7.87 -22.44 16.81
N GLU A 457 7.29 -23.13 17.80
CA GLU A 457 6.30 -24.19 17.56
C GLU A 457 5.06 -23.61 16.82
N PRO A 458 4.46 -24.32 15.84
CA PRO A 458 4.76 -25.67 15.36
C PRO A 458 5.81 -25.74 14.22
N ASP A 459 6.43 -24.62 13.86
CA ASP A 459 7.39 -24.55 12.75
C ASP A 459 8.72 -25.23 13.11
N CYS A 460 8.93 -25.51 14.39
CA CYS A 460 9.89 -26.42 14.99
C CYS A 460 9.18 -27.27 16.08
N GLY A 461 9.82 -28.33 16.55
CA GLY A 461 9.31 -29.16 17.64
C GLY A 461 8.03 -29.95 17.30
N GLY A 462 7.52 -30.69 18.29
CA GLY A 462 6.32 -31.51 18.12
C GLY A 462 6.48 -32.58 17.03
N ARG A 463 5.71 -32.45 15.92
CA ARG A 463 5.83 -33.33 14.74
C ARG A 463 6.99 -32.95 13.83
N ASN A 464 7.52 -31.74 13.93
CA ASN A 464 8.71 -31.32 13.23
C ASN A 464 9.94 -31.88 13.97
N PRO A 465 10.83 -32.64 13.30
CA PRO A 465 11.99 -33.24 13.95
C PRO A 465 13.04 -32.22 14.43
N LEU A 466 12.97 -30.96 13.97
CA LEU A 466 13.93 -29.92 14.36
C LEU A 466 13.60 -29.38 15.76
N PRO A 467 14.59 -29.30 16.68
CA PRO A 467 14.36 -28.71 18.00
C PRO A 467 14.08 -27.21 17.89
N CYS A 468 13.24 -26.69 18.77
CA CYS A 468 13.01 -25.25 18.82
C CYS A 468 14.19 -24.52 19.49
N PRO A 469 14.65 -23.40 18.90
CA PRO A 469 15.70 -22.57 19.49
C PRO A 469 15.19 -21.90 20.78
N THR A 470 16.10 -21.70 21.73
CA THR A 470 15.82 -20.85 22.91
C THR A 470 16.18 -19.41 22.56
N SER A 471 15.28 -18.46 22.82
CA SER A 471 15.57 -17.06 22.55
C SER A 471 16.70 -16.53 23.42
N THR A 472 17.65 -15.85 22.77
CA THR A 472 18.72 -15.08 23.41
C THR A 472 18.39 -13.59 23.50
N ALA A 473 17.25 -13.15 22.94
CA ALA A 473 16.84 -11.75 23.01
C ALA A 473 16.44 -11.36 24.44
N PRO A 474 16.59 -10.08 24.83
CA PRO A 474 16.26 -9.62 26.18
C PRO A 474 14.85 -10.02 26.63
N GLY A 475 14.76 -10.66 27.79
CA GLY A 475 13.50 -11.15 28.34
C GLY A 475 12.94 -12.39 27.64
N GLY A 476 13.71 -13.04 26.76
CA GLY A 476 13.30 -14.24 26.03
C GLY A 476 12.31 -13.97 24.89
N ARG A 477 12.19 -12.71 24.43
CA ARG A 477 11.28 -12.34 23.34
C ARG A 477 11.58 -13.09 22.05
N ASN A 478 10.57 -13.40 21.26
CA ASN A 478 10.71 -14.07 19.96
C ASN A 478 10.70 -13.12 18.76
N VAL A 479 10.85 -11.81 19.00
CA VAL A 479 10.94 -10.78 17.97
C VAL A 479 12.11 -9.83 18.24
N ARG A 480 12.72 -9.32 17.17
CA ARG A 480 13.75 -8.27 17.21
C ARG A 480 13.46 -7.21 16.18
N LEU A 481 13.65 -5.94 16.54
CA LEU A 481 13.71 -4.85 15.60
C LEU A 481 15.19 -4.60 15.29
N MET A 482 15.56 -4.64 14.02
CA MET A 482 16.94 -4.56 13.56
C MET A 482 17.13 -3.30 12.72
N MET A 483 18.33 -2.75 12.78
CA MET A 483 18.73 -1.63 11.94
C MET A 483 20.13 -1.87 11.37
N ALA A 484 20.23 -1.79 10.05
CA ALA A 484 21.48 -1.78 9.33
C ALA A 484 21.90 -0.36 8.99
N THR A 485 23.18 -0.04 9.14
CA THR A 485 23.81 1.21 8.73
C THR A 485 24.85 0.93 7.65
N LEU A 486 24.68 1.56 6.49
CA LEU A 486 25.61 1.49 5.36
C LEU A 486 26.72 2.52 5.60
N THR A 487 27.74 2.13 6.35
CA THR A 487 28.70 3.02 7.01
C THR A 487 29.56 3.86 6.07
N SER A 488 29.67 3.46 4.80
CA SER A 488 30.41 4.21 3.77
C SER A 488 29.57 5.24 3.02
N ARG A 489 28.24 5.18 3.13
CA ARG A 489 27.33 6.06 2.38
C ARG A 489 27.31 7.45 2.98
N LYS A 490 27.20 8.44 2.10
CA LYS A 490 26.90 9.82 2.48
C LYS A 490 25.38 10.01 2.49
N PRO A 491 24.81 10.68 3.52
CA PRO A 491 23.40 11.03 3.54
C PRO A 491 22.97 11.72 2.25
N LEU A 492 21.92 11.21 1.63
CA LEU A 492 21.28 11.83 0.48
C LEU A 492 20.53 13.09 0.91
N ALA A 493 20.51 14.08 0.04
CA ALA A 493 19.63 15.23 0.22
C ALA A 493 18.17 14.75 0.10
N ARG A 494 17.34 15.14 1.06
CA ARG A 494 15.91 14.81 1.05
C ARG A 494 15.25 15.42 -0.18
N VAL A 495 14.66 14.58 -1.02
CA VAL A 495 13.89 15.02 -2.19
C VAL A 495 12.43 15.13 -1.78
N VAL A 496 11.87 16.33 -1.90
CA VAL A 496 10.42 16.52 -1.79
C VAL A 496 9.79 16.07 -3.10
N VAL A 497 8.87 15.12 -3.02
CA VAL A 497 8.10 14.63 -4.17
C VAL A 497 6.81 15.44 -4.26
N ASP A 498 6.63 16.15 -5.38
CA ASP A 498 5.40 16.89 -5.64
C ASP A 498 4.22 15.90 -5.80
N PRO A 499 2.99 16.29 -5.41
CA PRO A 499 1.81 15.46 -5.61
C PRO A 499 1.67 15.00 -7.06
N VAL A 500 1.50 13.69 -7.25
CA VAL A 500 1.29 13.10 -8.59
C VAL A 500 -0.15 13.30 -9.06
N SER A 501 -0.41 12.95 -10.33
CA SER A 501 -1.75 12.99 -10.92
C SER A 501 -2.67 11.97 -10.25
N ASP A 502 -3.89 12.38 -9.92
CA ASP A 502 -4.98 11.49 -9.46
C ASP A 502 -5.43 10.51 -10.57
N THR A 503 -5.07 10.76 -11.84
CA THR A 503 -5.37 9.90 -12.99
C THR A 503 -4.16 9.05 -13.40
N VAL A 504 -4.39 7.75 -13.62
CA VAL A 504 -3.45 6.79 -14.19
C VAL A 504 -3.82 6.55 -15.67
N PRO A 505 -3.10 7.12 -16.66
CA PRO A 505 -3.60 7.26 -18.04
C PRO A 505 -3.86 5.96 -18.81
N TRP A 506 -3.17 4.88 -18.43
CA TRP A 506 -3.28 3.57 -19.08
C TRP A 506 -4.38 2.68 -18.45
N VAL A 507 -5.11 3.18 -17.46
CA VAL A 507 -6.29 2.51 -16.90
C VAL A 507 -7.54 3.03 -17.58
N SER A 508 -8.43 2.12 -17.98
CA SER A 508 -9.65 2.42 -18.73
C SER A 508 -10.91 2.54 -17.84
N GLY A 509 -10.76 2.85 -16.55
CA GLY A 509 -11.85 2.86 -15.56
C GLY A 509 -12.62 1.55 -15.43
N HIS A 510 -13.72 1.56 -14.66
CA HIS A 510 -14.60 0.40 -14.47
C HIS A 510 -16.07 0.81 -14.31
N ALA A 511 -17.00 -0.16 -14.38
CA ALA A 511 -18.42 0.06 -14.13
C ALA A 511 -18.97 -1.02 -13.20
N ASP A 512 -19.68 -0.62 -12.15
CA ASP A 512 -20.46 -1.52 -11.30
C ASP A 512 -21.79 -1.81 -11.97
N VAL A 513 -22.11 -3.08 -12.22
CA VAL A 513 -23.32 -3.47 -12.96
C VAL A 513 -24.18 -4.43 -12.14
N THR A 514 -25.45 -4.08 -11.96
CA THR A 514 -26.49 -4.95 -11.41
C THR A 514 -27.46 -5.35 -12.51
N LEU A 515 -27.65 -6.66 -12.69
CA LEU A 515 -28.60 -7.24 -13.63
C LEU A 515 -29.72 -7.94 -12.86
N THR A 516 -30.96 -7.50 -13.04
CA THR A 516 -32.13 -8.09 -12.37
C THR A 516 -33.01 -8.77 -13.41
N ALA A 517 -33.23 -10.08 -13.24
CA ALA A 517 -34.19 -10.82 -14.04
C ALA A 517 -35.64 -10.54 -13.59
N ASN A 518 -36.59 -10.75 -14.49
CA ASN A 518 -38.01 -10.71 -14.16
C ASN A 518 -38.37 -11.77 -13.10
N THR A 519 -39.55 -11.65 -12.48
CA THR A 519 -40.02 -12.58 -11.43
C THR A 519 -40.00 -14.06 -11.84
N ALA A 520 -40.16 -14.35 -13.14
CA ALA A 520 -40.13 -15.71 -13.68
C ALA A 520 -38.69 -16.25 -13.92
N GLY A 521 -37.67 -15.40 -13.82
CA GLY A 521 -36.28 -15.73 -14.12
C GLY A 521 -36.00 -16.04 -15.60
N THR A 522 -36.89 -15.65 -16.50
CA THR A 522 -36.83 -16.02 -17.93
C THR A 522 -36.26 -14.92 -18.82
N ALA A 523 -36.21 -13.68 -18.35
CA ALA A 523 -35.69 -12.54 -19.10
C ALA A 523 -35.05 -11.50 -18.17
N LEU A 524 -34.12 -10.71 -18.70
CA LEU A 524 -33.57 -9.54 -18.04
C LEU A 524 -34.61 -8.41 -17.99
N GLU A 525 -34.85 -7.84 -16.82
CA GLU A 525 -35.84 -6.78 -16.59
C GLU A 525 -35.17 -5.43 -16.29
N THR A 526 -34.13 -5.41 -15.46
CA THR A 526 -33.44 -4.17 -15.06
C THR A 526 -31.93 -4.28 -15.24
N VAL A 527 -31.35 -3.20 -15.76
CA VAL A 527 -29.90 -2.94 -15.79
C VAL A 527 -29.63 -1.67 -15.01
N GLU A 528 -28.71 -1.74 -14.06
CA GLU A 528 -28.21 -0.59 -13.31
C GLU A 528 -26.69 -0.56 -13.41
N ALA A 529 -26.14 0.57 -13.83
CA ALA A 529 -24.71 0.75 -14.03
C ALA A 529 -24.23 2.04 -13.36
N THR A 530 -23.09 1.97 -12.66
CA THR A 530 -22.35 3.14 -12.17
C THR A 530 -20.95 3.12 -12.75
N TYR A 531 -20.62 4.15 -13.54
CA TYR A 531 -19.36 4.29 -14.25
C TYR A 531 -18.37 5.13 -13.45
N HIS A 532 -17.17 4.59 -13.31
CA HIS A 532 -16.05 5.19 -12.60
C HIS A 532 -14.90 5.45 -13.57
N ASN A 533 -14.93 6.63 -14.19
CA ASN A 533 -14.00 7.05 -15.23
C ASN A 533 -13.85 5.99 -16.34
N TYR A 534 -14.96 5.32 -16.66
CA TYR A 534 -14.99 4.17 -17.55
C TYR A 534 -14.72 4.60 -18.98
N SER A 535 -13.82 3.91 -19.66
CA SER A 535 -13.53 4.11 -21.07
C SER A 535 -13.45 2.77 -21.77
N ASP A 536 -14.14 2.66 -22.90
CA ASP A 536 -14.05 1.51 -23.78
C ASP A 536 -13.07 1.72 -24.96
N ASP A 537 -12.56 2.92 -25.17
CA ASP A 537 -11.67 3.25 -26.29
C ASP A 537 -10.38 3.95 -25.86
N GLY A 538 -10.25 4.30 -24.58
CA GLY A 538 -9.15 5.12 -24.05
C GLY A 538 -9.21 6.58 -24.53
N LEU A 539 -10.31 7.00 -25.16
CA LEU A 539 -10.47 8.31 -25.78
C LEU A 539 -11.70 9.06 -25.24
N ASN A 540 -12.72 8.35 -24.78
CA ASN A 540 -13.92 8.86 -24.13
C ASN A 540 -14.07 8.22 -22.75
N TYR A 541 -14.34 9.02 -21.73
CA TYR A 541 -14.38 8.61 -20.34
C TYR A 541 -15.72 9.01 -19.72
N ILE A 542 -16.45 8.03 -19.20
CA ILE A 542 -17.79 8.17 -18.64
C ILE A 542 -17.73 8.11 -17.11
N VAL A 543 -18.40 9.06 -16.47
CA VAL A 543 -18.62 9.11 -15.02
C VAL A 543 -20.10 9.35 -14.75
N GLY A 544 -20.66 8.61 -13.79
CA GLY A 544 -22.04 8.79 -13.33
C GLY A 544 -22.81 7.47 -13.29
N ASN A 545 -24.13 7.55 -13.16
CA ASN A 545 -24.98 6.36 -13.10
C ASN A 545 -26.11 6.36 -14.12
N GLU A 546 -26.59 5.17 -14.46
CA GLU A 546 -27.86 4.98 -15.14
C GLU A 546 -28.56 3.70 -14.70
N LYS A 547 -29.89 3.73 -14.71
CA LYS A 547 -30.76 2.61 -14.43
C LYS A 547 -31.87 2.57 -15.45
N VAL A 548 -32.08 1.40 -16.05
CA VAL A 548 -33.11 1.15 -17.04
C VAL A 548 -33.87 -0.11 -16.65
N THR A 549 -35.19 0.02 -16.51
CA THR A 549 -36.11 -1.10 -16.34
C THR A 549 -37.02 -1.19 -17.55
N ALA A 550 -37.17 -2.38 -18.14
CA ALA A 550 -38.02 -2.61 -19.30
C ALA A 550 -39.11 -3.63 -18.97
N LEU A 551 -40.36 -3.26 -19.23
CA LEU A 551 -41.54 -4.09 -19.09
C LEU A 551 -42.17 -4.32 -20.47
N TYR A 552 -42.79 -5.49 -20.65
CA TYR A 552 -43.42 -5.88 -21.91
C TYR A 552 -44.90 -6.18 -21.67
N PRO A 553 -45.78 -5.15 -21.63
CA PRO A 553 -47.21 -5.37 -21.40
C PRO A 553 -47.87 -6.32 -22.42
N ASN A 554 -47.34 -6.37 -23.64
CA ASN A 554 -47.68 -7.37 -24.64
C ASN A 554 -46.49 -7.59 -25.59
N VAL A 555 -46.70 -8.36 -26.67
CA VAL A 555 -45.65 -8.76 -27.62
C VAL A 555 -45.07 -7.62 -28.46
N THR A 556 -45.76 -6.49 -28.61
CA THR A 556 -45.31 -5.34 -29.41
C THR A 556 -45.09 -4.07 -28.61
N LEU A 557 -45.71 -3.94 -27.44
CA LEU A 557 -45.58 -2.78 -26.58
C LEU A 557 -44.45 -2.98 -25.56
N ILE A 558 -43.53 -2.02 -25.53
CA ILE A 558 -42.43 -1.95 -24.56
C ILE A 558 -42.62 -0.69 -23.73
N HIS A 559 -42.62 -0.86 -22.41
CA HIS A 559 -42.56 0.24 -21.45
C HIS A 559 -41.15 0.29 -20.85
N VAL A 560 -40.56 1.48 -20.76
CA VAL A 560 -39.21 1.67 -20.22
C VAL A 560 -39.20 2.80 -19.20
N ASP A 561 -38.67 2.50 -18.01
CA ASP A 561 -38.34 3.46 -16.97
C ASP A 561 -36.82 3.71 -16.99
N TRP A 562 -36.41 4.96 -17.16
CA TRP A 562 -35.00 5.36 -17.24
C TRP A 562 -34.67 6.46 -16.23
N ILE A 563 -33.64 6.24 -15.42
CA ILE A 563 -32.95 7.26 -14.63
C ILE A 563 -31.49 7.36 -15.10
N SER A 564 -31.00 8.55 -15.40
CA SER A 564 -29.63 8.75 -15.88
C SER A 564 -29.03 10.06 -15.36
N ASN A 565 -27.78 10.01 -14.93
CA ASN A 565 -26.95 11.17 -14.61
C ASN A 565 -25.51 10.88 -15.02
N LEU A 566 -25.28 10.88 -16.34
CA LEU A 566 -23.96 10.61 -16.92
C LEU A 566 -23.29 11.89 -17.41
N SER A 567 -21.98 11.91 -17.25
CA SER A 567 -21.06 12.85 -17.89
C SER A 567 -19.99 12.08 -18.64
N SER A 568 -19.57 12.60 -19.79
CA SER A 568 -18.50 12.05 -20.61
C SER A 568 -17.51 13.15 -20.95
N SER A 569 -16.23 12.80 -20.98
CA SER A 569 -15.12 13.67 -21.36
C SER A 569 -14.19 12.95 -22.35
N GLY A 570 -13.35 13.69 -23.08
CA GLY A 570 -12.41 13.10 -24.04
C GLY A 570 -12.55 13.70 -25.44
N ILE A 571 -12.85 12.88 -26.45
CA ILE A 571 -13.11 13.36 -27.83
C ILE A 571 -14.28 14.35 -27.85
N SER A 572 -15.30 14.11 -27.01
CA SER A 572 -16.43 15.01 -26.82
C SER A 572 -16.70 15.20 -25.33
N ASN A 573 -17.14 16.40 -24.95
CA ASN A 573 -17.68 16.67 -23.62
C ASN A 573 -19.20 16.55 -23.68
N SER A 574 -19.74 15.51 -23.05
CA SER A 574 -21.16 15.18 -23.16
C SER A 574 -21.81 14.92 -21.81
N THR A 575 -23.13 15.09 -21.73
CA THR A 575 -23.94 14.66 -20.59
C THR A 575 -25.19 13.95 -21.07
N LYS A 576 -25.72 13.02 -20.27
CA LYS A 576 -27.00 12.36 -20.51
C LYS A 576 -27.74 12.28 -19.17
N ILE A 577 -28.77 13.12 -19.03
CA ILE A 577 -29.37 13.43 -17.73
C ILE A 577 -30.89 13.37 -17.83
N THR A 578 -31.54 12.69 -16.87
CA THR A 578 -33.00 12.66 -16.72
C THR A 578 -33.53 13.77 -15.82
N GLY A 579 -34.79 14.15 -15.98
CA GLY A 579 -35.47 15.12 -15.10
C GLY A 579 -35.76 14.55 -13.70
N PRO A 580 -36.26 15.37 -12.75
CA PRO A 580 -36.49 14.99 -11.35
C PRO A 580 -37.41 13.78 -11.10
N GLY A 581 -38.19 13.36 -12.10
CA GLY A 581 -39.03 12.16 -12.04
C GLY A 581 -38.50 10.97 -12.82
N GLY A 582 -37.40 11.10 -13.55
CA GLY A 582 -36.94 10.13 -14.54
C GLY A 582 -37.49 10.41 -15.95
N PHE A 583 -37.28 9.44 -16.83
CA PHE A 583 -37.81 9.41 -18.19
C PHE A 583 -38.50 8.07 -18.42
N HIS A 584 -39.80 8.13 -18.68
CA HIS A 584 -40.66 6.96 -18.85
C HIS A 584 -41.21 7.00 -20.26
N PHE A 585 -41.13 5.90 -21.01
CA PHE A 585 -41.72 5.88 -22.34
C PHE A 585 -42.29 4.52 -22.72
N ASP A 586 -43.33 4.60 -23.54
CA ASP A 586 -43.96 3.50 -24.23
C ASP A 586 -43.63 3.57 -25.71
N VAL A 587 -43.25 2.44 -26.29
CA VAL A 587 -43.12 2.27 -27.74
C VAL A 587 -43.76 0.97 -28.18
N ASP A 588 -44.74 1.06 -29.07
CA ASP A 588 -45.23 -0.11 -29.79
C ASP A 588 -44.37 -0.29 -31.04
N VAL A 589 -43.59 -1.36 -31.11
CA VAL A 589 -42.63 -1.59 -32.20
C VAL A 589 -43.30 -1.95 -33.54
N GLN A 590 -44.58 -2.32 -33.53
CA GLN A 590 -45.34 -2.59 -34.75
C GLN A 590 -46.00 -1.30 -35.28
N LEU A 591 -46.52 -0.46 -34.38
CA LEU A 591 -47.13 0.82 -34.73
C LEU A 591 -46.10 1.95 -34.88
N ASN A 592 -44.89 1.77 -34.35
CA ASN A 592 -43.81 2.76 -34.27
C ASN A 592 -44.27 4.09 -33.65
N LYS A 593 -45.09 4.02 -32.59
CA LYS A 593 -45.57 5.21 -31.87
C LYS A 593 -44.87 5.33 -30.53
N PHE A 594 -44.21 6.47 -30.34
CA PHE A 594 -43.48 6.82 -29.13
C PHE A 594 -44.33 7.75 -28.26
N TYR A 595 -44.44 7.41 -26.98
CA TYR A 595 -45.10 8.24 -25.96
C TYR A 595 -44.22 8.29 -24.72
N ALA A 596 -43.83 9.48 -24.28
CA ALA A 596 -43.03 9.67 -23.09
C ALA A 596 -43.69 10.59 -22.06
N ASN A 597 -43.29 10.35 -20.81
CA ASN A 597 -43.52 11.21 -19.66
C ASN A 597 -42.18 11.44 -18.93
N GLY A 598 -41.91 12.67 -18.52
CA GLY A 598 -40.59 13.09 -18.03
C GLY A 598 -39.64 13.51 -19.16
N THR A 599 -38.34 13.63 -18.86
CA THR A 599 -37.35 14.16 -19.80
C THR A 599 -36.04 13.41 -19.73
N LEU A 600 -35.44 13.13 -20.89
CA LEU A 600 -34.05 12.71 -21.05
C LEU A 600 -33.36 13.72 -21.97
N THR A 601 -32.34 14.40 -21.44
CA THR A 601 -31.59 15.41 -22.18
C THR A 601 -30.16 14.92 -22.38
N THR A 602 -29.71 14.88 -23.63
CA THR A 602 -28.30 14.61 -23.95
C THR A 602 -27.66 15.89 -24.46
N THR A 603 -26.53 16.30 -23.88
CA THR A 603 -25.73 17.42 -24.39
C THR A 603 -24.44 16.86 -24.96
N VAL A 604 -24.03 17.28 -26.16
CA VAL A 604 -22.74 16.90 -26.76
C VAL A 604 -22.07 18.18 -27.24
N ASP A 605 -20.91 18.51 -26.68
CA ASP A 605 -20.13 19.71 -26.98
C ASP A 605 -20.96 21.01 -26.95
N GLY A 606 -21.85 21.10 -25.97
CA GLY A 606 -22.76 22.23 -25.77
C GLY A 606 -24.04 22.21 -26.61
N ILE A 607 -24.21 21.26 -27.54
CA ILE A 607 -25.43 21.07 -28.31
C ILE A 607 -26.41 20.18 -27.54
N VAL A 608 -27.64 20.65 -27.35
CA VAL A 608 -28.67 19.97 -26.54
C VAL A 608 -29.63 19.19 -27.43
N TYR A 609 -29.77 17.90 -27.14
CA TYR A 609 -30.71 16.96 -27.77
C TYR A 609 -31.79 16.54 -26.76
N ARG A 610 -33.05 16.52 -27.21
CA ARG A 610 -34.23 16.17 -26.41
C ARG A 610 -35.03 15.07 -27.11
N GLN A 611 -35.85 14.36 -26.35
CA GLN A 611 -36.78 13.36 -26.87
C GLN A 611 -37.78 13.97 -27.88
N PRO A 612 -38.31 13.17 -28.84
CA PRO A 612 -39.35 13.63 -29.76
C PRO A 612 -40.67 13.92 -29.03
N GLU A 613 -41.55 14.67 -29.69
CA GLU A 613 -42.92 14.88 -29.21
C GLU A 613 -43.74 13.58 -29.27
N ASN A 614 -44.71 13.46 -28.37
CA ASN A 614 -45.54 12.27 -28.28
C ASN A 614 -46.40 12.07 -29.54
N GLY A 615 -46.34 10.88 -30.13
CA GLY A 615 -47.08 10.53 -31.33
C GLY A 615 -46.48 11.02 -32.65
N CYS A 616 -45.25 11.54 -32.64
CA CYS A 616 -44.48 11.92 -33.82
C CYS A 616 -43.58 10.80 -34.33
#